data_AF-A0AAW0GX96-F1
#
_entry.id   AF-A0AAW0GX96-F1
#
_cell.length_a   1.000
_cell.length_b   1.000
_cell.length_c   1.000
_cell.angle_alpha   90.00
_cell.angle_beta   90.00
_cell.angle_gamma   90.00
#
_symmetry.space_group_name_H-M   'P 1'
#
loop_
_entity.id
_entity.type
_entity.pdbx_description
1 polymer ?
#
loop_
_entity_poly.entity_id
_entity_poly.type
_entity_poly.pdbx_seq_one_letter_code
_entity_poly.pdbx_strand_id
1 'polypeptide(L)'
;MPTNTCIAMMRSSQTPSPSLNWDILLCITRCLDNRTDVSRMMRTHRVLYRAGWSVLLGFPIEVCRRNYHDILTMLSLPDAINRGEHIRSLSIDLKFCTDNDILGMKAIVEHSTNLRRLAIEPEDGENVFSNNELAEAVLWIQRSNQHLHLHDVLQRIKAPLAVLKISPSHVDAELKALIASFSATLEVIRTMSVQIRDLDFQCPRVHLLSLHLLRPVGFISTRELTAAFPNLKKLYFGGSLTTSIDEAEEYRARNQKQPAPSPWPKLDYVEISPVNLWILALQCPIHCLNILDCEEDDDPLDLEESETCEMIEQLNRAYNPVAMEACLWFRDEDQLEHLERLFEGGLSCQQFRVTIDFSGDRELNEFWSRILETWTRLPSSYLELDITSASSMGGMVYEEWTLCGGPGMDQMAEDLFTEIPALHQVYIHFGNSKGDEGLWEVMRGQTLVLRDLPLSDRPMTWIIDE
;
A
#
# COMPACT_ATOMS: atom_id res chain seq x y z
N MET A 1 -46.71 20.27 70.87
CA MET A 1 -45.26 20.38 71.15
C MET A 1 -44.51 19.92 69.90
N PRO A 2 -44.07 20.82 69.01
CA PRO A 2 -43.29 20.46 67.84
C PRO A 2 -41.79 20.67 68.10
N THR A 3 -41.00 19.61 68.00
CA THR A 3 -39.53 19.68 67.98
C THR A 3 -39.05 19.94 66.56
N ASN A 4 -39.01 21.21 66.18
CA ASN A 4 -38.28 21.73 65.03
C ASN A 4 -37.10 22.54 65.56
N THR A 5 -35.93 21.93 65.77
CA THR A 5 -34.67 22.70 65.86
C THR A 5 -33.47 21.83 65.55
N CYS A 6 -32.52 22.39 64.77
CA CYS A 6 -31.12 22.00 64.64
C CYS A 6 -30.69 20.99 63.54
N ILE A 7 -31.12 21.20 62.29
CA ILE A 7 -30.31 20.79 61.11
C ILE A 7 -30.19 21.98 60.15
N ALA A 8 -29.57 23.06 60.60
CA ALA A 8 -29.19 24.18 59.74
C ALA A 8 -28.09 24.99 60.42
N MET A 9 -26.83 24.53 60.37
CA MET A 9 -25.63 25.39 60.48
C MET A 9 -24.31 24.61 60.36
N MET A 10 -24.23 23.67 59.41
CA MET A 10 -22.92 23.23 58.87
C MET A 10 -22.96 23.39 57.34
N ARG A 11 -23.15 24.63 56.87
CA ARG A 11 -22.63 25.01 55.55
C ARG A 11 -21.15 25.20 55.74
N SER A 12 -20.39 24.11 55.60
CA SER A 12 -18.95 24.19 55.43
C SER A 12 -18.66 25.21 54.34
N SER A 13 -17.76 26.13 54.63
CA SER A 13 -17.10 26.96 53.63
C SER A 13 -16.34 26.02 52.69
N GLN A 14 -17.05 25.42 51.73
CA GLN A 14 -16.43 24.76 50.60
C GLN A 14 -15.71 25.86 49.83
N THR A 15 -14.41 25.99 50.08
CA THR A 15 -13.49 26.66 49.17
C THR A 15 -13.81 26.13 47.78
N PRO A 16 -14.13 26.98 46.79
CA PRO A 16 -14.49 26.51 45.47
C PRO A 16 -13.36 25.61 44.99
N SER A 17 -13.68 24.34 44.74
CA SER A 17 -12.73 23.38 44.19
C SER A 17 -12.06 24.05 42.99
N PRO A 18 -10.73 24.03 42.88
CA PRO A 18 -10.03 24.68 41.79
C PRO A 18 -10.59 24.13 40.47
N SER A 19 -11.39 24.95 39.79
CA SER A 19 -11.99 24.59 38.51
C SER A 19 -10.95 24.87 37.43
N LEU A 20 -10.50 23.81 36.74
CA LEU A 20 -9.64 23.99 35.57
C LEU A 20 -10.37 24.86 34.54
N ASN A 21 -9.66 25.84 33.97
CA ASN A 21 -10.23 26.68 32.93
C ASN A 21 -10.64 25.81 31.73
N TRP A 22 -11.82 26.10 31.17
CA TRP A 22 -12.39 25.34 30.06
C TRP A 22 -11.49 25.30 28.82
N ASP A 23 -10.81 26.40 28.49
CA ASP A 23 -9.90 26.49 27.36
C ASP A 23 -8.68 25.56 27.56
N ILE A 24 -8.25 25.37 28.82
CA ILE A 24 -7.18 24.44 29.16
C ILE A 24 -7.65 23.01 28.94
N LEU A 25 -8.87 22.65 29.38
CA LEU A 25 -9.42 21.31 29.12
C LEU A 25 -9.59 21.03 27.62
N LEU A 26 -10.01 22.03 26.84
CA LEU A 26 -10.06 21.93 25.37
C LEU A 26 -8.68 21.75 24.76
N CYS A 27 -7.68 22.51 25.23
CA CYS A 27 -6.30 22.37 24.78
C CYS A 27 -5.77 20.97 25.10
N ILE A 28 -5.98 20.48 26.33
CA ILE A 28 -5.61 19.12 26.74
C ILE A 28 -6.29 18.11 25.82
N THR A 29 -7.59 18.26 25.53
CA THR A 29 -8.32 17.38 24.61
C THR A 29 -7.66 17.32 23.25
N ARG A 30 -7.25 18.46 22.71
CA ARG A 30 -6.59 18.56 21.39
C ARG A 30 -5.17 18.01 21.37
N CYS A 31 -4.53 17.91 22.52
CA CYS A 31 -3.20 17.31 22.69
C CYS A 31 -3.27 15.80 22.94
N LEU A 32 -4.46 15.18 22.98
CA LEU A 32 -4.57 13.73 23.07
C LEU A 32 -4.36 13.12 21.69
N ASP A 33 -3.31 12.31 21.55
CA ASP A 33 -2.97 11.63 20.29
C ASP A 33 -3.73 10.32 20.07
N ASN A 34 -4.51 9.88 21.06
CA ASN A 34 -5.25 8.62 21.03
C ASN A 34 -6.77 8.84 21.08
N ARG A 35 -7.47 8.28 20.09
CA ARG A 35 -8.94 8.30 19.98
C ARG A 35 -9.64 7.74 21.24
N THR A 36 -9.07 6.71 21.86
CA THR A 36 -9.60 6.07 23.06
C THR A 36 -9.58 7.03 24.25
N ASP A 37 -8.52 7.83 24.39
CA ASP A 37 -8.39 8.77 25.51
C ASP A 37 -9.31 9.97 25.33
N VAL A 38 -9.48 10.45 24.10
CA VAL A 38 -10.52 11.47 23.78
C VAL A 38 -11.91 10.95 24.14
N SER A 39 -12.24 9.72 23.75
CA SER A 39 -13.52 9.08 24.08
C SER A 39 -13.72 8.93 25.59
N ARG A 40 -12.70 8.47 26.33
CA ARG A 40 -12.72 8.40 27.80
C ARG A 40 -12.96 9.78 28.41
N MET A 41 -12.28 10.81 27.91
CA MET A 41 -12.43 12.16 28.43
C MET A 41 -13.82 12.75 28.14
N MET A 42 -14.38 12.50 26.95
CA MET A 42 -15.75 12.86 26.59
C MET A 42 -16.79 12.25 27.54
N ARG A 43 -16.55 11.05 28.07
CA ARG A 43 -17.48 10.39 29.02
C ARG A 43 -17.48 11.00 30.41
N THR A 44 -16.46 11.79 30.77
CA THR A 44 -16.37 12.37 32.13
C THR A 44 -17.28 13.58 32.32
N HIS A 45 -17.60 14.33 31.25
CA HIS A 45 -18.38 15.55 31.36
C HIS A 45 -19.12 15.92 30.07
N ARG A 46 -20.37 16.40 30.16
CA ARG A 46 -21.21 16.76 29.01
C ARG A 46 -20.60 17.83 28.09
N VAL A 47 -19.84 18.76 28.65
CA VAL A 47 -19.19 19.81 27.85
C VAL A 47 -17.99 19.23 27.08
N LEU A 48 -17.23 18.31 27.71
CA LEU A 48 -16.13 17.59 27.05
C LEU A 48 -16.67 16.66 25.97
N TYR A 49 -17.82 16.05 26.19
CA TYR A 49 -18.54 15.32 25.16
C TYR A 49 -18.82 16.18 23.93
N ARG A 50 -19.30 17.42 24.10
CA ARG A 50 -19.59 18.30 22.95
C ARG A 50 -18.34 18.73 22.21
N ALA A 51 -17.30 19.15 22.93
CA ALA A 51 -16.09 19.65 22.29
C ALA A 51 -15.17 18.56 21.74
N GLY A 52 -15.17 17.40 22.41
CA GLY A 52 -14.37 16.24 22.03
C GLY A 52 -14.75 15.67 20.67
N TRP A 53 -15.96 15.93 20.15
CA TRP A 53 -16.33 15.55 18.79
C TRP A 53 -15.38 16.10 17.73
N SER A 54 -14.97 17.37 17.86
CA SER A 54 -14.05 17.99 16.91
C SER A 54 -12.68 17.30 16.85
N VAL A 55 -12.22 16.79 17.99
CA VAL A 55 -10.95 16.05 18.10
C VAL A 55 -11.14 14.60 17.68
N LEU A 56 -12.22 13.94 18.15
CA LEU A 56 -12.53 12.55 17.88
C LEU A 56 -12.74 12.29 16.37
N LEU A 57 -13.42 13.19 15.68
CA LEU A 57 -13.66 13.10 14.22
C LEU A 57 -12.46 13.61 13.40
N GLY A 58 -11.48 14.24 14.05
CA GLY A 58 -10.20 14.59 13.44
C GLY A 58 -9.30 13.39 13.19
N PHE A 59 -9.50 12.29 13.92
CA PHE A 59 -8.82 11.02 13.67
C PHE A 59 -9.36 10.32 12.41
N PRO A 60 -8.58 9.40 11.80
CA PRO A 60 -9.09 8.51 10.76
C PRO A 60 -10.34 7.74 11.22
N ILE A 61 -11.38 7.81 10.40
CA ILE A 61 -12.61 7.05 10.58
C ILE A 61 -12.62 5.95 9.52
N GLU A 62 -12.59 4.70 9.97
CA GLU A 62 -12.77 3.53 9.13
C GLU A 62 -14.18 3.00 9.35
N VAL A 63 -14.97 2.99 8.27
CA VAL A 63 -16.31 2.44 8.23
C VAL A 63 -16.21 1.03 7.67
N CYS A 64 -16.43 0.03 8.53
CA CYS A 64 -16.43 -1.38 8.18
C CYS A 64 -17.69 -2.06 8.72
N ARG A 65 -17.94 -3.32 8.34
CA ARG A 65 -19.14 -4.09 8.76
C ARG A 65 -19.50 -3.93 10.24
N ARG A 66 -18.48 -3.98 11.11
CA ARG A 66 -18.66 -4.09 12.55
C ARG A 66 -19.13 -2.80 13.20
N ASN A 67 -18.76 -1.65 12.64
CA ASN A 67 -19.01 -0.33 13.24
C ASN A 67 -19.90 0.56 12.35
N TYR A 68 -20.31 0.05 11.20
CA TYR A 68 -21.08 0.75 10.20
C TYR A 68 -22.32 1.45 10.79
N HIS A 69 -23.19 0.68 11.43
CA HIS A 69 -24.46 1.19 11.95
C HIS A 69 -24.24 2.22 13.07
N ASP A 70 -23.20 2.02 13.89
CA ASP A 70 -22.84 2.96 14.95
C ASP A 70 -22.34 4.29 14.37
N ILE A 71 -21.49 4.23 13.33
CA ILE A 71 -20.95 5.44 12.67
C ILE A 71 -22.05 6.18 11.93
N LEU A 72 -22.92 5.47 11.20
CA LEU A 72 -24.08 6.09 10.58
C LEU A 72 -25.02 6.68 11.63
N THR A 73 -25.37 5.95 12.68
CA THR A 73 -26.26 6.50 13.72
C THR A 73 -25.64 7.72 14.37
N MET A 74 -24.33 7.71 14.58
CA MET A 74 -23.56 8.85 15.09
C MET A 74 -23.56 10.04 14.11
N LEU A 75 -23.55 9.80 12.80
CA LEU A 75 -23.38 10.83 11.77
C LEU A 75 -24.66 11.18 10.99
N SER A 76 -25.75 10.43 11.12
CA SER A 76 -27.03 10.60 10.42
C SER A 76 -28.08 11.31 11.28
N LEU A 77 -27.75 11.65 12.52
CA LEU A 77 -28.60 12.52 13.36
C LEU A 77 -28.72 13.92 12.76
N PRO A 78 -29.70 14.75 13.14
CA PRO A 78 -29.81 16.14 12.69
C PRO A 78 -28.52 16.98 12.85
N ASP A 79 -27.61 16.54 13.72
CA ASP A 79 -26.29 17.13 13.93
C ASP A 79 -25.23 16.70 12.89
N ALA A 80 -25.58 15.85 11.92
CA ALA A 80 -24.71 15.37 10.83
C ALA A 80 -23.88 16.49 10.22
N ILE A 81 -24.58 17.58 9.89
CA ILE A 81 -24.04 18.78 9.25
C ILE A 81 -22.94 19.39 10.11
N ASN A 82 -23.17 19.49 11.43
CA ASN A 82 -22.23 20.08 12.38
C ASN A 82 -21.05 19.16 12.69
N ARG A 83 -21.21 17.84 12.52
CA ARG A 83 -20.15 16.86 12.78
C ARG A 83 -19.30 16.61 11.54
N GLY A 84 -19.88 16.70 10.35
CA GLY A 84 -19.20 16.51 9.07
C GLY A 84 -18.02 17.45 8.90
N GLU A 85 -18.15 18.72 9.31
CA GLU A 85 -17.05 19.71 9.23
C GLU A 85 -15.82 19.34 10.08
N HIS A 86 -15.90 18.37 10.99
CA HIS A 86 -14.76 17.92 11.77
C HIS A 86 -14.07 16.70 11.17
N ILE A 87 -14.71 16.01 10.22
CA ILE A 87 -14.16 14.81 9.58
C ILE A 87 -12.98 15.21 8.68
N ARG A 88 -11.81 14.63 8.95
CA ARG A 88 -10.57 14.87 8.18
C ARG A 88 -10.14 13.69 7.32
N SER A 89 -10.42 12.48 7.76
CA SER A 89 -10.04 11.25 7.06
C SER A 89 -11.15 10.22 7.20
N LEU A 90 -11.65 9.74 6.07
CA LEU A 90 -12.72 8.75 5.99
C LEU A 90 -12.30 7.61 5.07
N SER A 91 -12.35 6.38 5.57
CA SER A 91 -12.20 5.15 4.81
C SER A 91 -13.51 4.38 4.86
N ILE A 92 -13.98 3.91 3.71
CA ILE A 92 -15.27 3.25 3.54
C ILE A 92 -15.02 1.90 2.89
N ASP A 93 -15.39 0.83 3.59
CA ASP A 93 -15.48 -0.51 3.04
C ASP A 93 -16.90 -0.73 2.48
N LEU A 94 -17.01 -0.80 1.16
CA LEU A 94 -18.30 -0.94 0.47
C LEU A 94 -18.87 -2.37 0.57
N LYS A 95 -18.09 -3.38 0.98
CA LYS A 95 -18.50 -4.79 1.04
C LYS A 95 -19.81 -5.03 1.80
N PHE A 96 -20.10 -4.16 2.76
CA PHE A 96 -21.21 -4.36 3.68
C PHE A 96 -22.23 -3.22 3.67
N CYS A 97 -22.14 -2.30 2.71
CA CYS A 97 -23.05 -1.18 2.61
C CYS A 97 -24.30 -1.56 1.81
N THR A 98 -25.48 -1.38 2.38
CA THR A 98 -26.75 -1.39 1.64
C THR A 98 -26.98 -0.10 0.84
N ASP A 99 -28.02 -0.03 0.01
CA ASP A 99 -28.35 1.22 -0.72
C ASP A 99 -28.68 2.39 0.23
N ASN A 100 -29.41 2.10 1.31
CA ASN A 100 -29.72 3.10 2.34
C ASN A 100 -28.46 3.59 3.05
N ASP A 101 -27.52 2.69 3.20
CA ASP A 101 -26.25 2.94 3.84
C ASP A 101 -25.43 3.93 3.02
N ILE A 102 -25.31 3.67 1.72
CA ILE A 102 -24.71 4.55 0.73
C ILE A 102 -25.31 5.96 0.76
N LEU A 103 -26.64 6.10 0.89
CA LEU A 103 -27.30 7.40 1.00
C LEU A 103 -26.89 8.16 2.28
N GLY A 104 -26.76 7.46 3.41
CA GLY A 104 -26.23 8.02 4.64
C GLY A 104 -24.78 8.50 4.48
N MET A 105 -23.94 7.68 3.85
CA MET A 105 -22.54 8.01 3.57
C MET A 105 -22.39 9.20 2.63
N LYS A 106 -23.24 9.28 1.60
CA LYS A 106 -23.33 10.43 0.71
C LYS A 106 -23.55 11.72 1.49
N ALA A 107 -24.53 11.73 2.41
CA ALA A 107 -24.79 12.90 3.22
C ALA A 107 -23.55 13.28 4.07
N ILE A 108 -22.88 12.30 4.67
CA ILE A 108 -21.67 12.56 5.48
C ILE A 108 -20.57 13.21 4.63
N VAL A 109 -20.29 12.63 3.48
CA VAL A 109 -19.25 13.08 2.55
C VAL A 109 -19.57 14.49 2.02
N GLU A 110 -20.81 14.76 1.62
CA GLU A 110 -21.26 16.08 1.15
C GLU A 110 -21.09 17.19 2.21
N HIS A 111 -21.30 16.87 3.50
CA HIS A 111 -21.16 17.82 4.61
C HIS A 111 -19.74 17.90 5.18
N SER A 112 -18.83 17.02 4.75
CA SER A 112 -17.45 16.99 5.24
C SER A 112 -16.57 18.02 4.53
N THR A 113 -16.82 19.31 4.76
CA THR A 113 -16.11 20.45 4.13
C THR A 113 -14.59 20.47 4.35
N ASN A 114 -14.13 19.69 5.31
CA ASN A 114 -12.80 19.69 5.88
C ASN A 114 -12.05 18.37 5.63
N LEU A 115 -12.68 17.46 4.86
CA LEU A 115 -12.15 16.16 4.47
C LEU A 115 -10.87 16.33 3.66
N ARG A 116 -9.80 15.64 4.08
CA ARG A 116 -8.49 15.64 3.41
C ARG A 116 -8.17 14.29 2.78
N ARG A 117 -8.60 13.20 3.42
CA ARG A 117 -8.39 11.84 2.94
C ARG A 117 -9.73 11.14 2.77
N LEU A 118 -9.96 10.63 1.57
CA LEU A 118 -11.09 9.77 1.25
C LEU A 118 -10.54 8.47 0.67
N ALA A 119 -10.89 7.36 1.30
CA ALA A 119 -10.64 6.02 0.81
C ALA A 119 -11.97 5.28 0.66
N ILE A 120 -12.18 4.67 -0.50
CA ILE A 120 -13.35 3.86 -0.81
C ILE A 120 -12.82 2.55 -1.37
N GLU A 121 -12.92 1.49 -0.57
CA GLU A 121 -12.36 0.18 -0.83
C GLU A 121 -13.50 -0.80 -1.16
N PRO A 122 -13.43 -1.50 -2.31
CA PRO A 122 -14.39 -2.50 -2.73
C PRO A 122 -14.10 -3.85 -2.06
N GLU A 123 -14.98 -4.79 -2.38
CA GLU A 123 -15.30 -6.01 -1.66
C GLU A 123 -14.15 -6.93 -1.24
N ASP A 124 -12.98 -6.97 -1.88
CA ASP A 124 -11.82 -7.66 -1.32
C ASP A 124 -10.53 -7.12 -1.97
N GLY A 125 -9.59 -6.71 -1.11
CA GLY A 125 -8.20 -6.41 -1.50
C GLY A 125 -7.30 -7.64 -1.45
N GLU A 126 -7.86 -8.84 -1.40
CA GLU A 126 -7.14 -10.11 -1.49
C GLU A 126 -7.81 -10.98 -2.56
N ASN A 127 -6.98 -11.57 -3.41
CA ASN A 127 -7.29 -12.44 -4.54
C ASN A 127 -8.04 -13.74 -4.11
N VAL A 128 -9.27 -13.65 -3.58
CA VAL A 128 -10.11 -14.81 -3.23
C VAL A 128 -11.16 -15.07 -4.31
N PHE A 129 -10.77 -15.01 -5.58
CA PHE A 129 -11.69 -15.33 -6.66
C PHE A 129 -11.22 -16.54 -7.47
N SER A 130 -11.42 -17.74 -6.92
CA SER A 130 -11.38 -18.98 -7.68
C SER A 130 -12.60 -19.06 -8.65
N ASN A 131 -12.38 -18.62 -9.89
CA ASN A 131 -12.96 -18.97 -11.20
C ASN A 131 -14.42 -19.46 -11.44
N ASN A 132 -15.36 -19.41 -10.49
CA ASN A 132 -16.80 -19.51 -10.81
C ASN A 132 -17.66 -18.54 -10.00
N GLU A 133 -17.21 -18.14 -8.81
CA GLU A 133 -17.86 -17.10 -8.02
C GLU A 133 -17.48 -15.69 -8.52
N LEU A 134 -16.38 -15.55 -9.28
CA LEU A 134 -15.92 -14.29 -9.89
C LEU A 134 -16.91 -13.78 -10.94
N ALA A 135 -17.47 -14.67 -11.77
CA ALA A 135 -18.50 -14.28 -12.73
C ALA A 135 -19.81 -13.87 -12.05
N GLU A 136 -20.20 -14.52 -10.96
CA GLU A 136 -21.40 -14.17 -10.19
C GLU A 136 -21.19 -12.93 -9.31
N ALA A 137 -20.01 -12.71 -8.73
CA ALA A 137 -19.64 -11.52 -7.98
C ALA A 137 -19.44 -10.32 -8.90
N VAL A 138 -18.84 -10.48 -10.07
CA VAL A 138 -18.79 -9.46 -11.12
C VAL A 138 -20.19 -9.17 -11.66
N LEU A 139 -21.06 -10.17 -11.83
CA LEU A 139 -22.48 -9.95 -12.17
C LEU A 139 -23.26 -9.30 -11.02
N TRP A 140 -22.93 -9.59 -9.76
CA TRP A 140 -23.55 -8.98 -8.59
C TRP A 140 -23.12 -7.53 -8.47
N ILE A 141 -21.82 -7.22 -8.56
CA ILE A 141 -21.23 -5.88 -8.64
C ILE A 141 -21.76 -5.13 -9.87
N GLN A 142 -21.89 -5.77 -11.04
CA GLN A 142 -22.52 -5.16 -12.23
C GLN A 142 -24.03 -4.89 -12.04
N ARG A 143 -24.72 -5.65 -11.18
CA ARG A 143 -26.14 -5.46 -10.85
C ARG A 143 -26.36 -4.47 -9.71
N SER A 144 -25.46 -4.38 -8.73
CA SER A 144 -25.50 -3.44 -7.61
C SER A 144 -24.88 -2.07 -7.95
N ASN A 145 -23.93 -2.00 -8.88
CA ASN A 145 -23.37 -0.73 -9.41
C ASN A 145 -24.29 0.02 -10.39
N GLN A 146 -25.50 -0.47 -10.73
CA GLN A 146 -26.41 0.31 -11.57
C GLN A 146 -27.00 1.55 -10.87
N HIS A 147 -26.77 1.75 -9.57
CA HIS A 147 -27.43 2.82 -8.79
C HIS A 147 -26.52 3.69 -7.94
N LEU A 148 -25.22 3.37 -7.82
CA LEU A 148 -24.27 4.23 -7.14
C LEU A 148 -23.81 5.31 -8.11
N HIS A 149 -24.51 6.44 -8.12
CA HIS A 149 -23.98 7.71 -8.64
C HIS A 149 -22.82 8.21 -7.76
N LEU A 150 -21.79 7.38 -7.57
CA LEU A 150 -20.61 7.71 -6.79
C LEU A 150 -20.01 9.02 -7.30
N HIS A 151 -19.97 9.19 -8.62
CA HIS A 151 -19.62 10.46 -9.23
C HIS A 151 -20.46 11.64 -8.78
N ASP A 152 -21.78 11.54 -8.70
CA ASP A 152 -22.62 12.65 -8.21
C ASP A 152 -22.28 13.01 -6.76
N VAL A 153 -21.92 12.02 -5.94
CA VAL A 153 -21.45 12.26 -4.56
C VAL A 153 -20.12 12.97 -4.57
N LEU A 154 -19.17 12.44 -5.34
CA LEU A 154 -17.80 12.92 -5.37
C LEU A 154 -17.68 14.32 -6.00
N GLN A 155 -18.51 14.64 -7.01
CA GLN A 155 -18.64 15.99 -7.58
C GLN A 155 -19.16 17.03 -6.58
N ARG A 156 -19.92 16.60 -5.56
CA ARG A 156 -20.47 17.49 -4.54
C ARG A 156 -19.54 17.71 -3.36
N ILE A 157 -18.45 16.95 -3.27
CA ILE A 157 -17.41 17.19 -2.27
C ILE A 157 -16.80 18.56 -2.54
N LYS A 158 -16.97 19.47 -1.59
CA LYS A 158 -16.35 20.81 -1.62
C LYS A 158 -15.01 20.86 -0.88
N ALA A 159 -14.62 19.75 -0.28
CA ALA A 159 -13.44 19.67 0.56
C ALA A 159 -12.14 19.65 -0.27
N PRO A 160 -11.05 20.25 0.22
CA PRO A 160 -9.76 20.21 -0.45
C PRO A 160 -9.09 18.84 -0.27
N LEU A 161 -9.54 17.84 -1.01
CA LEU A 161 -9.00 16.48 -0.93
C LEU A 161 -7.51 16.47 -1.31
N ALA A 162 -6.70 15.91 -0.42
CA ALA A 162 -5.27 15.68 -0.61
C ALA A 162 -4.96 14.23 -0.95
N VAL A 163 -5.75 13.28 -0.42
CA VAL A 163 -5.57 11.84 -0.67
C VAL A 163 -6.87 11.26 -1.20
N LEU A 164 -6.77 10.65 -2.39
CA LEU A 164 -7.87 9.96 -3.06
C LEU A 164 -7.49 8.49 -3.25
N LYS A 165 -8.15 7.58 -2.54
CA LYS A 165 -8.06 6.13 -2.77
C LYS A 165 -9.42 5.63 -3.23
N ILE A 166 -9.55 5.22 -4.49
CA ILE A 166 -10.81 4.69 -5.03
C ILE A 166 -10.47 3.49 -5.90
N SER A 167 -11.11 2.35 -5.67
CA SER A 167 -11.00 1.22 -6.59
C SER A 167 -12.34 1.02 -7.31
N PRO A 168 -12.70 1.90 -8.27
CA PRO A 168 -13.97 1.78 -8.97
C PRO A 168 -13.87 0.63 -9.97
N SER A 169 -14.82 -0.31 -9.97
CA SER A 169 -14.78 -1.39 -10.95
C SER A 169 -15.05 -0.92 -12.39
N HIS A 170 -15.72 0.23 -12.64
CA HIS A 170 -16.20 0.60 -13.98
C HIS A 170 -16.38 2.11 -14.30
N VAL A 171 -15.51 3.03 -13.86
CA VAL A 171 -15.83 4.47 -13.97
C VAL A 171 -14.72 5.39 -14.48
N ASP A 172 -14.37 5.26 -15.77
CA ASP A 172 -13.23 5.97 -16.36
C ASP A 172 -13.46 7.47 -16.57
N ALA A 173 -14.52 7.86 -17.30
CA ALA A 173 -14.79 9.26 -17.65
C ALA A 173 -15.11 10.12 -16.40
N GLU A 174 -15.79 9.52 -15.43
CA GLU A 174 -16.20 10.21 -14.21
C GLU A 174 -15.01 10.40 -13.25
N LEU A 175 -14.10 9.43 -13.19
CA LEU A 175 -12.89 9.56 -12.38
C LEU A 175 -11.96 10.64 -12.95
N LYS A 176 -11.87 10.78 -14.28
CA LYS A 176 -11.17 11.89 -14.92
C LYS A 176 -11.74 13.24 -14.42
N ALA A 177 -13.06 13.42 -14.50
CA ALA A 177 -13.74 14.63 -14.05
C ALA A 177 -13.54 14.89 -12.56
N LEU A 178 -13.50 13.81 -11.76
CA LEU A 178 -13.25 13.87 -10.33
C LEU A 178 -11.82 14.31 -9.99
N ILE A 179 -10.81 13.71 -10.61
CA ILE A 179 -9.41 14.10 -10.36
C ILE A 179 -9.22 15.55 -10.79
N ALA A 180 -9.83 15.96 -11.90
CA ALA A 180 -9.79 17.34 -12.39
C ALA A 180 -10.37 18.34 -11.36
N SER A 181 -11.49 18.00 -10.68
CA SER A 181 -12.12 18.89 -9.70
C SER A 181 -11.26 19.13 -8.46
N PHE A 182 -10.37 18.19 -8.12
CA PHE A 182 -9.43 18.29 -6.99
C PHE A 182 -7.97 18.50 -7.41
N SER A 183 -7.73 18.84 -8.68
CA SER A 183 -6.39 18.96 -9.27
C SER A 183 -5.44 19.89 -8.51
N ALA A 184 -5.97 20.97 -7.91
CA ALA A 184 -5.18 21.92 -7.12
C ALA A 184 -4.78 21.44 -5.72
N THR A 185 -5.45 20.41 -5.17
CA THR A 185 -5.27 19.96 -3.78
C THR A 185 -4.74 18.54 -3.65
N LEU A 186 -4.95 17.69 -4.66
CA LEU A 186 -4.52 16.30 -4.62
C LEU A 186 -3.00 16.18 -4.52
N GLU A 187 -2.56 15.33 -3.59
CA GLU A 187 -1.18 14.97 -3.33
C GLU A 187 -0.94 13.48 -3.60
N VAL A 188 -1.92 12.63 -3.29
CA VAL A 188 -1.85 11.18 -3.42
C VAL A 188 -3.08 10.67 -4.15
N ILE A 189 -2.87 9.91 -5.21
CA ILE A 189 -3.93 9.22 -5.96
C ILE A 189 -3.60 7.74 -5.96
N ARG A 190 -4.55 6.92 -5.51
CA ARG A 190 -4.48 5.46 -5.58
C ARG A 190 -5.77 4.96 -6.19
N THR A 191 -5.68 4.36 -7.37
CA THR A 191 -6.86 3.88 -8.05
C THR A 191 -6.66 2.52 -8.68
N MET A 192 -7.69 1.68 -8.59
CA MET A 192 -7.71 0.39 -9.27
C MET A 192 -8.77 0.40 -10.36
N SER A 193 -8.51 -0.32 -11.44
CA SER A 193 -9.40 -0.57 -12.57
C SER A 193 -9.77 0.68 -13.37
N VAL A 194 -8.82 1.62 -13.53
CA VAL A 194 -9.09 2.91 -14.17
C VAL A 194 -8.42 3.04 -15.52
N GLN A 195 -9.19 3.41 -16.54
CA GLN A 195 -8.64 3.91 -17.78
C GLN A 195 -8.38 5.41 -17.66
N ILE A 196 -7.09 5.77 -17.70
CA ILE A 196 -6.67 7.16 -17.73
C ILE A 196 -6.33 7.52 -19.19
N ARG A 197 -7.23 8.24 -19.85
CA ARG A 197 -7.02 8.78 -21.20
C ARG A 197 -7.41 10.24 -21.28
N ASP A 198 -6.86 10.91 -22.28
CA ASP A 198 -7.22 12.28 -22.64
C ASP A 198 -7.06 13.24 -21.45
N LEU A 199 -6.00 13.08 -20.66
CA LEU A 199 -5.75 13.93 -19.51
C LEU A 199 -5.53 15.39 -19.94
N ASP A 200 -6.56 16.21 -19.77
CA ASP A 200 -6.60 17.64 -20.13
C ASP A 200 -6.48 18.57 -18.91
N PHE A 201 -6.09 18.02 -17.76
CA PHE A 201 -5.87 18.74 -16.51
C PHE A 201 -4.45 18.53 -15.98
N GLN A 202 -4.06 19.33 -15.00
CA GLN A 202 -2.78 19.18 -14.30
C GLN A 202 -2.99 19.13 -12.79
N CYS A 203 -2.39 18.14 -12.15
CA CYS A 203 -2.35 17.92 -10.71
C CYS A 203 -0.92 18.16 -10.19
N PRO A 204 -0.46 19.42 -10.07
CA PRO A 204 0.94 19.74 -9.80
C PRO A 204 1.41 19.34 -8.40
N ARG A 205 0.51 19.02 -7.47
CA ARG A 205 0.85 18.58 -6.11
C ARG A 205 0.92 17.07 -5.96
N VAL A 206 0.45 16.31 -6.95
CA VAL A 206 0.50 14.85 -6.90
C VAL A 206 1.95 14.40 -6.97
N HIS A 207 2.35 13.68 -5.93
CA HIS A 207 3.69 13.13 -5.77
C HIS A 207 3.67 11.61 -5.64
N LEU A 208 2.50 11.01 -5.38
CA LEU A 208 2.29 9.56 -5.40
C LEU A 208 1.09 9.24 -6.30
N LEU A 209 1.32 8.44 -7.32
CA LEU A 209 0.30 7.91 -8.22
C LEU A 209 0.37 6.39 -8.17
N SER A 210 -0.72 5.73 -7.83
CA SER A 210 -0.88 4.29 -7.88
C SER A 210 -2.03 3.94 -8.79
N LEU A 211 -1.75 3.20 -9.84
CA LEU A 211 -2.68 2.75 -10.86
C LEU A 211 -2.60 1.23 -10.91
N HIS A 212 -3.73 0.55 -10.71
CA HIS A 212 -3.86 -0.87 -11.01
C HIS A 212 -4.82 -1.01 -12.18
N LEU A 213 -4.38 -1.58 -13.31
CA LEU A 213 -5.22 -1.73 -14.50
C LEU A 213 -5.81 -3.14 -14.54
N LEU A 214 -7.14 -3.28 -14.52
CA LEU A 214 -7.80 -4.58 -14.68
C LEU A 214 -8.01 -4.99 -16.14
N ARG A 215 -7.85 -4.06 -17.08
CA ARG A 215 -8.01 -4.34 -18.50
C ARG A 215 -6.96 -3.59 -19.31
N PRO A 216 -6.39 -4.23 -20.34
CA PRO A 216 -5.60 -3.54 -21.33
C PRO A 216 -6.54 -2.81 -22.26
N VAL A 217 -6.79 -1.55 -22.00
CA VAL A 217 -7.54 -0.77 -22.98
C VAL A 217 -6.79 0.53 -23.16
N GLY A 218 -6.26 0.72 -24.37
CA GLY A 218 -5.75 1.99 -24.91
C GLY A 218 -4.75 2.64 -23.98
N PHE A 219 -3.53 2.11 -23.99
CA PHE A 219 -2.51 2.37 -22.98
C PHE A 219 -2.20 3.84 -22.81
N ILE A 220 -1.89 4.14 -21.56
CA ILE A 220 -1.63 5.46 -21.06
C ILE A 220 -0.37 6.01 -21.72
N SER A 221 -0.51 7.15 -22.39
CA SER A 221 0.65 7.85 -22.93
C SER A 221 1.49 8.44 -21.78
N THR A 222 2.78 8.14 -21.75
CA THR A 222 3.69 8.73 -20.74
C THR A 222 3.68 10.24 -20.77
N ARG A 223 3.52 10.86 -21.96
CA ARG A 223 3.31 12.31 -22.09
C ARG A 223 2.05 12.81 -21.40
N GLU A 224 0.93 12.09 -21.51
CA GLU A 224 -0.32 12.48 -20.84
C GLU A 224 -0.15 12.42 -19.32
N LEU A 225 0.43 11.34 -18.80
CA LEU A 225 0.72 11.23 -17.36
C LEU A 225 1.73 12.28 -16.90
N THR A 226 2.76 12.55 -17.68
CA THR A 226 3.77 13.58 -17.39
C THR A 226 3.12 14.96 -17.33
N ALA A 227 2.28 15.29 -18.31
CA ALA A 227 1.58 16.56 -18.38
C ALA A 227 0.61 16.72 -17.21
N ALA A 228 -0.10 15.64 -16.85
CA ALA A 228 -1.05 15.64 -15.76
C ALA A 228 -0.39 15.65 -14.38
N PHE A 229 0.73 14.96 -14.20
CA PHE A 229 1.38 14.76 -12.90
C PHE A 229 2.86 15.19 -12.94
N PRO A 230 3.17 16.47 -13.16
CA PRO A 230 4.54 16.93 -13.47
C PRO A 230 5.53 16.82 -12.29
N ASN A 231 5.04 16.65 -11.05
CA ASN A 231 5.87 16.54 -9.85
C ASN A 231 5.84 15.15 -9.21
N LEU A 232 5.53 14.12 -10.01
CA LEU A 232 5.47 12.74 -9.54
C LEU A 232 6.82 12.29 -8.96
N LYS A 233 6.76 11.68 -7.77
CA LYS A 233 7.92 11.10 -7.07
C LYS A 233 7.84 9.58 -6.97
N LYS A 234 6.63 9.06 -6.78
CA LYS A 234 6.37 7.63 -6.64
C LYS A 234 5.29 7.20 -7.64
N LEU A 235 5.61 6.22 -8.46
CA LEU A 235 4.68 5.60 -9.38
C LEU A 235 4.50 4.13 -8.99
N TYR A 236 3.26 3.72 -8.71
CA TYR A 236 2.88 2.33 -8.58
C TYR A 236 1.99 2.02 -9.79
N PHE A 237 2.34 1.00 -10.56
CA PHE A 237 1.69 0.69 -11.81
C PHE A 237 1.54 -0.83 -11.92
N GLY A 238 0.47 -1.34 -11.35
CA GLY A 238 0.14 -2.76 -11.38
C GLY A 238 -0.95 -3.08 -12.40
N GLY A 239 -1.21 -4.37 -12.56
CA GLY A 239 -2.30 -4.88 -13.40
C GLY A 239 -1.82 -5.83 -14.49
N SER A 240 -2.60 -6.88 -14.73
CA SER A 240 -2.42 -7.80 -15.86
C SER A 240 -2.74 -7.05 -17.16
N LEU A 241 -1.86 -7.25 -18.13
CA LEU A 241 -2.03 -6.70 -19.47
C LEU A 241 -2.50 -7.80 -20.38
N THR A 242 -3.81 -7.90 -20.61
CA THR A 242 -4.35 -8.88 -21.57
C THR A 242 -4.15 -8.47 -23.06
N THR A 243 -3.13 -7.66 -23.37
CA THR A 243 -2.93 -7.03 -24.69
C THR A 243 -2.00 -7.86 -25.55
N SER A 244 -2.21 -7.85 -26.87
CA SER A 244 -1.30 -8.54 -27.79
C SER A 244 0.07 -7.84 -27.85
N ILE A 245 1.10 -8.60 -28.22
CA ILE A 245 2.47 -8.07 -28.40
C ILE A 245 2.49 -6.92 -29.41
N ASP A 246 1.80 -7.07 -30.55
CA ASP A 246 1.71 -6.03 -31.60
C ASP A 246 1.17 -4.70 -31.04
N GLU A 247 0.14 -4.77 -30.20
CA GLU A 247 -0.42 -3.59 -29.54
C GLU A 247 0.59 -2.99 -28.58
N ALA A 248 1.20 -3.81 -27.73
CA ALA A 248 2.23 -3.39 -26.79
C ALA A 248 3.40 -2.68 -27.50
N GLU A 249 3.87 -3.22 -28.64
CA GLU A 249 4.90 -2.63 -29.50
C GLU A 249 4.48 -1.26 -30.04
N GLU A 250 3.23 -1.13 -30.50
CA GLU A 250 2.71 0.16 -30.99
C GLU A 250 2.75 1.22 -29.88
N TYR A 251 2.33 0.85 -28.67
CA TYR A 251 2.34 1.76 -27.52
C TYR A 251 3.75 2.13 -27.09
N ARG A 252 4.68 1.16 -27.02
CA ARG A 252 6.10 1.43 -26.74
C ARG A 252 6.68 2.38 -27.79
N ALA A 253 6.47 2.11 -29.08
CA ALA A 253 6.93 2.96 -30.16
C ALA A 253 6.33 4.38 -30.07
N ARG A 254 5.07 4.50 -29.64
CA ARG A 254 4.42 5.79 -29.40
C ARG A 254 5.06 6.54 -28.23
N ASN A 255 5.34 5.87 -27.11
CA ASN A 255 5.98 6.47 -25.93
C ASN A 255 7.45 6.86 -26.22
N GLN A 256 8.18 6.06 -27.01
CA GLN A 256 9.56 6.37 -27.41
C GLN A 256 9.68 7.57 -28.35
N LYS A 257 8.70 7.79 -29.24
CA LYS A 257 8.71 8.88 -30.23
C LYS A 257 8.47 10.27 -29.63
N GLN A 258 8.20 10.37 -28.32
CA GLN A 258 7.84 11.64 -27.70
C GLN A 258 9.11 12.47 -27.41
N PRO A 259 9.18 13.73 -27.90
CA PRO A 259 10.36 14.57 -27.69
C PRO A 259 10.47 14.97 -26.21
N ALA A 260 11.52 14.52 -25.54
CA ALA A 260 11.79 14.79 -24.12
C ALA A 260 12.00 16.29 -23.85
N PRO A 261 11.37 16.84 -22.80
CA PRO A 261 12.05 16.95 -21.51
C PRO A 261 11.79 15.71 -20.66
N SER A 262 12.73 15.40 -19.75
CA SER A 262 12.64 14.28 -18.80
C SER A 262 11.20 14.15 -18.25
N PRO A 263 10.51 13.00 -18.47
CA PRO A 263 9.09 12.87 -18.20
C PRO A 263 8.76 13.16 -16.74
N TRP A 264 9.65 12.78 -15.82
CA TRP A 264 9.53 13.14 -14.42
C TRP A 264 10.91 13.40 -13.81
N PRO A 265 11.33 14.67 -13.64
CA PRO A 265 12.64 14.99 -13.11
C PRO A 265 12.80 14.64 -11.61
N LYS A 266 11.71 14.28 -10.93
CA LYS A 266 11.66 13.96 -9.50
C LYS A 266 11.20 12.52 -9.23
N LEU A 267 11.03 11.69 -10.27
CA LEU A 267 10.61 10.31 -10.09
C LEU A 267 11.74 9.55 -9.39
N ASP A 268 11.43 9.07 -8.20
CA ASP A 268 12.39 8.50 -7.27
C ASP A 268 12.11 7.00 -7.09
N TYR A 269 10.83 6.63 -7.03
CA TYR A 269 10.39 5.26 -6.83
C TYR A 269 9.40 4.83 -7.91
N VAL A 270 9.63 3.68 -8.52
CA VAL A 270 8.69 3.03 -9.45
C VAL A 270 8.45 1.60 -9.00
N GLU A 271 7.20 1.21 -8.86
CA GLU A 271 6.78 -0.17 -8.63
C GLU A 271 5.87 -0.61 -9.76
N ILE A 272 6.28 -1.60 -10.55
CA ILE A 272 5.67 -1.88 -11.85
C ILE A 272 5.96 -3.31 -12.31
N SER A 273 5.04 -3.94 -13.05
CA SER A 273 5.34 -5.23 -13.69
C SER A 273 6.30 -5.07 -14.88
N PRO A 274 7.09 -6.10 -15.25
CA PRO A 274 8.04 -6.03 -16.35
C PRO A 274 7.41 -5.55 -17.67
N VAL A 275 6.25 -6.09 -18.03
CA VAL A 275 5.55 -5.75 -19.28
C VAL A 275 5.10 -4.29 -19.27
N ASN A 276 4.55 -3.80 -18.15
CA ASN A 276 4.15 -2.40 -18.02
C ASN A 276 5.37 -1.46 -18.12
N LEU A 277 6.49 -1.82 -17.50
CA LEU A 277 7.74 -1.06 -17.60
C LEU A 277 8.22 -0.96 -19.06
N TRP A 278 8.13 -2.07 -19.79
CA TRP A 278 8.46 -2.11 -21.22
C TRP A 278 7.59 -1.14 -22.03
N ILE A 279 6.26 -1.23 -21.87
CA ILE A 279 5.33 -0.41 -22.65
C ILE A 279 5.50 1.08 -22.36
N LEU A 280 5.70 1.45 -21.10
CA LEU A 280 5.87 2.84 -20.70
C LEU A 280 7.16 3.45 -21.28
N ALA A 281 8.22 2.66 -21.46
CA ALA A 281 9.49 3.12 -22.01
C ALA A 281 10.01 4.40 -21.33
N LEU A 282 10.06 4.42 -19.99
CA LEU A 282 10.40 5.62 -19.22
C LEU A 282 11.84 6.09 -19.51
N GLN A 283 12.01 7.34 -19.95
CA GLN A 283 13.33 7.90 -20.28
C GLN A 283 13.90 8.81 -19.18
N CYS A 284 13.56 8.55 -17.91
CA CYS A 284 14.04 9.32 -16.77
C CYS A 284 14.89 8.47 -15.81
N PRO A 285 15.82 9.07 -15.07
CA PRO A 285 16.49 8.41 -13.96
C PRO A 285 15.47 7.96 -12.91
N ILE A 286 15.63 6.75 -12.39
CA ILE A 286 14.81 6.20 -11.30
C ILE A 286 15.78 5.78 -10.20
N HIS A 287 15.58 6.26 -8.97
CA HIS A 287 16.46 5.87 -7.87
C HIS A 287 16.20 4.43 -7.44
N CYS A 288 14.93 4.07 -7.24
CA CYS A 288 14.48 2.77 -6.78
C CYS A 288 13.42 2.22 -7.73
N LEU A 289 13.73 1.09 -8.37
CA LEU A 289 12.80 0.35 -9.23
C LEU A 289 12.43 -0.96 -8.53
N ASN A 290 11.18 -1.10 -8.11
CA ASN A 290 10.59 -2.33 -7.60
C ASN A 290 9.85 -3.05 -8.72
N ILE A 291 10.33 -4.21 -9.16
CA ILE A 291 9.63 -4.99 -10.19
C ILE A 291 8.63 -5.90 -9.49
N LEU A 292 7.35 -5.70 -9.80
CA LEU A 292 6.26 -6.53 -9.27
C LEU A 292 6.30 -7.90 -9.93
N ASP A 293 6.01 -8.90 -9.12
CA ASP A 293 5.77 -10.26 -9.58
C ASP A 293 4.56 -10.30 -10.53
N CYS A 294 4.68 -11.04 -11.63
CA CYS A 294 3.56 -11.36 -12.49
C CYS A 294 2.82 -12.52 -11.81
N GLU A 295 1.82 -12.22 -10.96
CA GLU A 295 1.08 -13.29 -10.29
C GLU A 295 0.51 -14.28 -11.33
N GLU A 296 1.07 -15.50 -11.36
CA GLU A 296 0.81 -16.55 -12.37
C GLU A 296 -0.65 -16.99 -12.43
N ASP A 297 -1.43 -16.74 -11.38
CA ASP A 297 -2.77 -17.29 -11.22
C ASP A 297 -3.89 -16.49 -11.92
N ASP A 298 -3.61 -15.28 -12.41
CA ASP A 298 -4.64 -14.36 -12.93
C ASP A 298 -4.28 -13.69 -14.28
N ASP A 299 -3.22 -14.10 -14.98
CA ASP A 299 -2.93 -13.58 -16.33
C ASP A 299 -3.73 -14.39 -17.38
N PRO A 300 -4.85 -13.89 -17.93
CA PRO A 300 -5.67 -14.62 -18.90
C PRO A 300 -5.05 -14.64 -20.30
N LEU A 301 -3.84 -14.11 -20.44
CA LEU A 301 -3.02 -14.41 -21.57
C LEU A 301 -2.29 -15.70 -21.27
N ASP A 302 -2.69 -16.76 -21.97
CA ASP A 302 -1.77 -17.82 -22.36
C ASP A 302 -0.69 -17.22 -23.31
N LEU A 303 -0.03 -16.10 -22.94
CA LEU A 303 1.23 -15.72 -23.56
C LEU A 303 2.12 -16.91 -23.26
N GLU A 304 2.52 -17.63 -24.31
CA GLU A 304 3.51 -18.66 -24.13
C GLU A 304 4.70 -17.99 -23.43
N GLU A 305 5.26 -18.64 -22.42
CA GLU A 305 6.42 -18.15 -21.67
C GLU A 305 7.50 -17.55 -22.59
N SER A 306 7.64 -18.12 -23.79
CA SER A 306 8.52 -17.63 -24.87
C SER A 306 8.28 -16.16 -25.30
N GLU A 307 7.04 -15.69 -25.33
CA GLU A 307 6.66 -14.34 -25.76
C GLU A 307 6.96 -13.29 -24.70
N THR A 308 6.62 -13.57 -23.43
CA THR A 308 7.02 -12.74 -22.27
C THR A 308 8.54 -12.60 -22.22
N CYS A 309 9.25 -13.69 -22.53
CA CYS A 309 10.71 -13.70 -22.56
C CYS A 309 11.29 -12.89 -23.72
N GLU A 310 10.70 -12.97 -24.92
CA GLU A 310 11.11 -12.12 -26.04
C GLU A 310 10.89 -10.63 -25.71
N MET A 311 9.77 -10.28 -25.07
CA MET A 311 9.50 -8.91 -24.64
C MET A 311 10.53 -8.40 -23.62
N ILE A 312 10.92 -9.23 -22.66
CA ILE A 312 11.98 -8.92 -21.69
C ILE A 312 13.32 -8.73 -22.39
N GLU A 313 13.72 -9.62 -23.30
CA GLU A 313 14.94 -9.43 -24.09
C GLU A 313 14.93 -8.11 -24.87
N GLN A 314 13.79 -7.77 -25.50
CA GLN A 314 13.62 -6.51 -26.20
C GLN A 314 13.63 -5.30 -25.24
N LEU A 315 13.14 -5.46 -24.00
CA LEU A 315 13.24 -4.46 -22.93
C LEU A 315 14.68 -4.08 -22.76
N ASN A 316 15.52 -5.07 -22.52
CA ASN A 316 16.90 -4.86 -22.16
C ASN A 316 17.71 -4.27 -23.32
N ARG A 317 17.48 -4.75 -24.56
CA ARG A 317 18.15 -4.21 -25.76
C ARG A 317 17.86 -2.72 -25.98
N ALA A 318 16.67 -2.26 -25.63
CA ALA A 318 16.23 -0.90 -25.90
C ALA A 318 16.17 0.00 -24.66
N TYR A 319 16.40 -0.55 -23.46
CA TYR A 319 16.24 0.14 -22.20
C TYR A 319 17.53 -0.01 -21.38
N ASN A 320 18.33 1.06 -21.40
CA ASN A 320 19.47 1.22 -20.49
C ASN A 320 19.18 2.37 -19.52
N PRO A 321 18.24 2.19 -18.56
CA PRO A 321 18.13 3.13 -17.46
C PRO A 321 19.34 2.92 -16.56
N VAL A 322 19.94 4.01 -16.11
CA VAL A 322 20.81 3.98 -14.94
C VAL A 322 19.87 4.04 -13.73
N ALA A 323 19.37 2.89 -13.29
CA ALA A 323 18.72 2.83 -11.98
C ALA A 323 19.83 2.77 -10.92
N MET A 324 19.68 3.53 -9.83
CA MET A 324 20.67 3.44 -8.74
C MET A 324 20.47 2.16 -7.94
N GLU A 325 19.22 1.81 -7.64
CA GLU A 325 18.81 0.62 -6.89
C GLU A 325 17.63 -0.07 -7.59
N ALA A 326 17.71 -1.39 -7.77
CA ALA A 326 16.60 -2.22 -8.23
C ALA A 326 16.24 -3.23 -7.14
N CYS A 327 14.99 -3.19 -6.67
CA CYS A 327 14.40 -4.19 -5.79
C CYS A 327 13.65 -5.21 -6.63
N LEU A 328 13.95 -6.49 -6.44
CA LEU A 328 13.35 -7.60 -7.18
C LEU A 328 12.75 -8.57 -6.17
N TRP A 329 11.51 -8.98 -6.36
CA TRP A 329 10.80 -9.88 -5.46
C TRP A 329 10.52 -11.19 -6.19
N PHE A 330 10.96 -12.32 -5.64
CA PHE A 330 10.84 -13.64 -6.27
C PHE A 330 10.05 -14.62 -5.40
N ARG A 331 9.07 -15.33 -5.98
CA ARG A 331 8.32 -16.42 -5.34
C ARG A 331 8.63 -17.81 -5.92
N ASP A 332 9.10 -17.89 -7.16
CA ASP A 332 9.37 -19.17 -7.84
C ASP A 332 10.60 -19.14 -8.77
N GLU A 333 10.90 -20.30 -9.35
CA GLU A 333 12.04 -20.58 -10.23
C GLU A 333 11.91 -19.97 -11.63
N ASP A 334 10.68 -19.87 -12.13
CA ASP A 334 10.40 -19.35 -13.47
C ASP A 334 10.68 -17.84 -13.49
N GLN A 335 10.43 -17.15 -12.38
CA GLN A 335 10.80 -15.75 -12.21
C GLN A 335 12.32 -15.51 -12.21
N LEU A 336 13.12 -16.51 -11.82
CA LEU A 336 14.57 -16.39 -11.85
C LEU A 336 15.11 -16.40 -13.28
N GLU A 337 14.50 -17.20 -14.16
CA GLU A 337 14.83 -17.23 -15.58
C GLU A 337 14.57 -15.88 -16.25
N HIS A 338 13.45 -15.24 -15.90
CA HIS A 338 13.13 -13.88 -16.34
C HIS A 338 14.19 -12.86 -15.87
N LEU A 339 14.75 -13.04 -14.68
CA LEU A 339 15.82 -12.20 -14.17
C LEU A 339 17.13 -12.39 -14.94
N GLU A 340 17.55 -13.63 -15.20
CA GLU A 340 18.77 -13.89 -15.99
C GLU A 340 18.67 -13.16 -17.34
N ARG A 341 17.50 -13.26 -17.98
CA ARG A 341 17.20 -12.59 -19.24
C ARG A 341 17.26 -11.06 -19.12
N LEU A 342 16.66 -10.47 -18.07
CA LEU A 342 16.74 -9.03 -17.74
C LEU A 342 18.20 -8.54 -17.71
N PHE A 343 19.08 -9.34 -17.11
CA PHE A 343 20.49 -8.99 -16.98
C PHE A 343 21.31 -9.22 -18.25
N GLU A 344 21.12 -10.34 -18.93
CA GLU A 344 21.81 -10.66 -20.18
C GLU A 344 21.60 -9.58 -21.24
N GLY A 345 20.42 -8.96 -21.24
CA GLY A 345 20.15 -7.89 -22.18
C GLY A 345 20.66 -6.50 -21.76
N GLY A 346 21.30 -6.35 -20.60
CA GLY A 346 22.02 -5.12 -20.24
C GLY A 346 21.34 -4.17 -19.25
N LEU A 347 20.42 -4.65 -18.39
CA LEU A 347 19.96 -3.85 -17.25
C LEU A 347 21.16 -3.45 -16.37
N SER A 348 21.49 -2.17 -16.33
CA SER A 348 22.60 -1.65 -15.52
C SER A 348 22.06 -0.93 -14.28
N CYS A 349 22.23 -1.55 -13.10
CA CYS A 349 21.98 -0.89 -11.82
C CYS A 349 23.25 -0.86 -10.98
N GLN A 350 23.41 0.18 -10.16
CA GLN A 350 24.56 0.28 -9.24
C GLN A 350 24.40 -0.68 -8.05
N GLN A 351 23.16 -0.86 -7.59
CA GLN A 351 22.78 -1.69 -6.48
C GLN A 351 21.56 -2.54 -6.86
N PHE A 352 21.61 -3.83 -6.50
CA PHE A 352 20.45 -4.72 -6.55
C PHE A 352 20.08 -5.12 -5.14
N ARG A 353 18.80 -5.02 -4.80
CA ARG A 353 18.19 -5.71 -3.67
C ARG A 353 17.31 -6.81 -4.23
N VAL A 354 17.56 -8.04 -3.85
CA VAL A 354 16.75 -9.17 -4.25
C VAL A 354 16.07 -9.71 -3.01
N THR A 355 14.76 -9.77 -2.98
CA THR A 355 14.00 -10.49 -1.95
C THR A 355 13.46 -11.79 -2.53
N ILE A 356 13.69 -12.89 -1.85
CA ILE A 356 13.18 -14.22 -2.22
C ILE A 356 12.22 -14.70 -1.14
N ASP A 357 10.99 -15.02 -1.53
CA ASP A 357 9.98 -15.66 -0.69
C ASP A 357 9.99 -17.18 -0.89
N PHE A 358 10.30 -17.92 0.18
CA PHE A 358 10.35 -19.39 0.19
C PHE A 358 9.02 -20.04 0.57
N SER A 359 7.88 -19.45 0.21
CA SER A 359 6.57 -20.02 0.49
C SER A 359 6.25 -21.25 -0.39
N GLY A 360 6.92 -22.39 -0.17
CA GLY A 360 6.62 -23.66 -0.88
C GLY A 360 7.51 -24.86 -0.49
N ASP A 361 6.99 -26.08 -0.64
CA ASP A 361 7.69 -27.37 -0.44
C ASP A 361 8.65 -27.70 -1.62
N ARG A 362 9.53 -26.77 -2.02
CA ARG A 362 10.48 -26.97 -3.14
C ARG A 362 11.88 -27.34 -2.66
N GLU A 363 12.63 -28.06 -3.50
CA GLU A 363 14.03 -28.41 -3.27
C GLU A 363 14.91 -27.15 -3.33
N LEU A 364 15.09 -26.50 -2.18
CA LEU A 364 15.91 -25.28 -2.00
C LEU A 364 17.23 -25.35 -2.79
N ASN A 365 17.92 -26.48 -2.77
CA ASN A 365 19.29 -26.61 -3.28
C ASN A 365 19.42 -26.40 -4.80
N GLU A 366 18.44 -26.82 -5.61
CA GLU A 366 18.52 -26.67 -7.07
C GLU A 366 18.24 -25.23 -7.49
N PHE A 367 17.17 -24.65 -6.93
CA PHE A 367 16.84 -23.23 -7.08
C PHE A 367 17.99 -22.33 -6.62
N TRP A 368 18.62 -22.64 -5.48
CA TRP A 368 19.80 -21.93 -4.99
C TRP A 368 20.99 -22.02 -5.95
N SER A 369 21.25 -23.20 -6.52
CA SER A 369 22.36 -23.38 -7.46
C SER A 369 22.18 -22.54 -8.73
N ARG A 370 20.94 -22.44 -9.25
CA ARG A 370 20.61 -21.58 -10.40
C ARG A 370 20.76 -20.10 -10.07
N ILE A 371 20.31 -19.69 -8.89
CA ILE A 371 20.51 -18.33 -8.38
C ILE A 371 21.99 -17.93 -8.40
N LEU A 372 22.83 -18.80 -7.84
CA LEU A 372 24.27 -18.60 -7.76
C LEU A 372 24.90 -18.53 -9.15
N GLU A 373 24.52 -19.45 -10.04
CA GLU A 373 25.03 -19.47 -11.42
C GLU A 373 24.64 -18.20 -12.19
N THR A 374 23.37 -17.78 -12.10
CA THR A 374 22.89 -16.52 -12.69
C THR A 374 23.69 -15.33 -12.19
N TRP A 375 23.89 -15.26 -10.88
CA TRP A 375 24.42 -14.05 -10.25
C TRP A 375 25.93 -13.89 -10.38
N THR A 376 26.68 -14.98 -10.53
CA THR A 376 28.10 -14.90 -10.89
C THR A 376 28.33 -14.25 -12.27
N ARG A 377 27.31 -14.22 -13.13
CA ARG A 377 27.37 -13.59 -14.46
C ARG A 377 27.08 -12.09 -14.42
N LEU A 378 26.65 -11.54 -13.27
CA LEU A 378 26.23 -10.14 -13.18
C LEU A 378 27.42 -9.18 -12.99
N PRO A 379 27.45 -8.07 -13.74
CA PRO A 379 28.49 -7.05 -13.61
C PRO A 379 28.28 -6.08 -12.42
N SER A 380 27.38 -6.39 -11.47
CA SER A 380 26.99 -5.45 -10.42
C SER A 380 28.09 -5.26 -9.36
N SER A 381 28.20 -4.02 -8.86
CA SER A 381 29.15 -3.67 -7.80
C SER A 381 28.62 -3.90 -6.39
N TYR A 382 27.30 -4.04 -6.22
CA TYR A 382 26.66 -4.17 -4.91
C TYR A 382 25.35 -4.96 -4.99
N LEU A 383 25.25 -6.01 -4.19
CA LEU A 383 24.06 -6.86 -4.05
C LEU A 383 23.68 -6.99 -2.57
N GLU A 384 22.40 -6.82 -2.30
CA GLU A 384 21.72 -7.06 -1.03
C GLU A 384 20.69 -8.17 -1.26
N LEU A 385 20.80 -9.28 -0.53
CA LEU A 385 19.88 -10.41 -0.62
C LEU A 385 19.00 -10.44 0.63
N ASP A 386 17.69 -10.44 0.46
CA ASP A 386 16.68 -10.55 1.50
C ASP A 386 15.96 -11.89 1.33
N ILE A 387 16.01 -12.75 2.34
CA ILE A 387 15.40 -14.08 2.31
C ILE A 387 14.24 -14.07 3.30
N THR A 388 13.01 -14.14 2.80
CA THR A 388 11.79 -14.24 3.61
C THR A 388 11.26 -15.67 3.55
N SER A 389 11.17 -16.37 4.70
CA SER A 389 10.57 -17.72 4.75
C SER A 389 9.16 -17.68 5.34
N ALA A 390 8.14 -18.12 4.61
CA ALA A 390 6.80 -18.35 5.16
C ALA A 390 6.78 -19.59 6.07
N SER A 391 6.39 -19.38 7.32
CA SER A 391 6.52 -20.32 8.44
C SER A 391 5.46 -21.43 8.50
N SER A 392 5.10 -22.06 7.39
CA SER A 392 4.00 -23.05 7.36
C SER A 392 4.37 -24.40 6.77
N MET A 393 5.53 -24.98 7.13
CA MET A 393 5.73 -26.43 6.99
C MET A 393 5.03 -27.16 8.15
N GLY A 394 3.75 -27.44 7.96
CA GLY A 394 2.96 -28.28 8.86
C GLY A 394 3.28 -29.76 8.64
N GLY A 395 4.33 -30.30 9.29
CA GLY A 395 4.53 -31.75 9.27
C GLY A 395 5.83 -32.30 9.85
N MET A 396 6.90 -31.51 9.99
CA MET A 396 8.16 -31.99 10.57
C MET A 396 8.26 -31.66 12.06
N VAL A 397 8.73 -32.63 12.84
CA VAL A 397 8.85 -32.55 14.30
C VAL A 397 9.89 -31.48 14.68
N TYR A 398 9.41 -30.38 15.26
CA TYR A 398 10.18 -29.23 15.77
C TYR A 398 10.97 -29.57 17.05
N GLU A 399 12.00 -30.42 16.96
CA GLU A 399 12.95 -30.59 18.07
C GLU A 399 14.39 -30.10 17.77
N GLU A 400 14.72 -29.70 16.53
CA GLU A 400 16.07 -29.20 16.19
C GLU A 400 16.13 -27.75 15.66
N TRP A 401 14.99 -27.10 15.40
CA TRP A 401 14.95 -25.69 15.00
C TRP A 401 14.69 -24.83 16.24
N THR A 402 15.75 -24.60 17.02
CA THR A 402 15.72 -23.59 18.08
C THR A 402 15.76 -22.19 17.46
N LEU A 403 15.39 -21.16 18.23
CA LEU A 403 15.33 -19.75 17.83
C LEU A 403 16.67 -19.13 17.33
N CYS A 404 17.69 -19.96 17.15
CA CYS A 404 18.90 -19.67 16.42
C CYS A 404 18.77 -20.42 15.09
N GLY A 405 18.68 -19.71 13.96
CA GLY A 405 18.62 -20.29 12.61
C GLY A 405 19.37 -21.61 12.52
N GLY A 406 18.70 -22.63 11.98
CA GLY A 406 19.15 -24.01 12.05
C GLY A 406 20.63 -24.18 11.63
N PRO A 407 21.29 -25.27 12.09
CA PRO A 407 22.68 -25.54 11.75
C PRO A 407 22.86 -25.51 10.23
N GLY A 408 23.55 -24.47 9.73
CA GLY A 408 23.78 -24.27 8.30
C GLY A 408 23.49 -22.86 7.78
N MET A 409 22.75 -21.99 8.49
CA MET A 409 22.49 -20.62 7.99
C MET A 409 23.76 -19.76 7.91
N ASP A 410 24.66 -19.88 8.89
CA ASP A 410 25.96 -19.18 8.88
C ASP A 410 26.84 -19.70 7.74
N GLN A 411 26.88 -21.02 7.56
CA GLN A 411 27.61 -21.66 6.46
C GLN A 411 27.01 -21.25 5.11
N MET A 412 25.68 -21.20 5.00
CA MET A 412 24.99 -20.74 3.80
C MET A 412 25.33 -19.28 3.49
N ALA A 413 25.36 -18.40 4.49
CA ALA A 413 25.78 -17.01 4.30
C ALA A 413 27.27 -16.91 3.90
N GLU A 414 28.16 -17.72 4.50
CA GLU A 414 29.57 -17.78 4.11
C GLU A 414 29.77 -18.33 2.69
N ASP A 415 29.02 -19.36 2.30
CA ASP A 415 29.00 -19.93 0.97
C ASP A 415 28.50 -18.88 -0.03
N LEU A 416 27.41 -18.16 0.29
CA LEU A 416 26.90 -17.03 -0.49
C LEU A 416 27.96 -15.94 -0.70
N PHE A 417 28.69 -15.55 0.35
CA PHE A 417 29.78 -14.57 0.21
C PHE A 417 30.98 -15.13 -0.54
N THR A 418 31.22 -16.43 -0.50
CA THR A 418 32.34 -17.05 -1.21
C THR A 418 32.05 -17.15 -2.71
N GLU A 419 30.82 -17.53 -3.05
CA GLU A 419 30.39 -17.78 -4.41
C GLU A 419 29.95 -16.52 -5.15
N ILE A 420 29.49 -15.47 -4.43
CA ILE A 420 29.05 -14.20 -5.03
C ILE A 420 29.98 -13.05 -4.60
N PRO A 421 31.07 -12.77 -5.34
CA PRO A 421 31.97 -11.64 -5.08
C PRO A 421 31.30 -10.27 -4.98
N ALA A 422 30.13 -10.06 -5.60
CA ALA A 422 29.38 -8.81 -5.54
C ALA A 422 28.45 -8.68 -4.31
N LEU A 423 28.24 -9.75 -3.55
CA LEU A 423 27.36 -9.76 -2.39
C LEU A 423 28.02 -9.05 -1.20
N HIS A 424 27.36 -8.01 -0.71
CA HIS A 424 27.84 -7.18 0.40
C HIS A 424 27.09 -7.45 1.69
N GLN A 425 25.79 -7.72 1.57
CA GLN A 425 24.89 -7.86 2.70
C GLN A 425 23.80 -8.89 2.42
N VAL A 426 23.48 -9.69 3.43
CA VAL A 426 22.39 -10.67 3.42
C VAL A 426 21.50 -10.40 4.62
N TYR A 427 20.21 -10.25 4.38
CA TYR A 427 19.15 -10.20 5.37
C TYR A 427 18.38 -11.52 5.29
N ILE A 428 18.21 -12.19 6.43
CA ILE A 428 17.40 -13.40 6.52
C ILE A 428 16.29 -13.12 7.53
N HIS A 429 15.08 -12.97 7.00
CA HIS A 429 13.85 -12.82 7.77
C HIS A 429 13.25 -14.20 8.05
N PHE A 430 13.05 -14.52 9.33
CA PHE A 430 12.37 -15.73 9.75
C PHE A 430 11.21 -15.35 10.67
N GLY A 431 10.02 -15.80 10.30
CA GLY A 431 8.84 -15.80 11.16
C GLY A 431 8.59 -17.21 11.69
N ASN A 432 7.96 -17.33 12.85
CA ASN A 432 7.30 -18.59 13.24
C ASN A 432 5.78 -18.43 13.18
N SER A 433 5.06 -19.55 13.17
CA SER A 433 3.59 -19.57 13.14
C SER A 433 2.91 -18.96 14.39
N LYS A 434 3.70 -18.58 15.41
CA LYS A 434 3.22 -17.90 16.62
C LYS A 434 3.35 -16.38 16.52
N GLY A 435 3.88 -15.87 15.41
CA GLY A 435 4.06 -14.43 15.18
C GLY A 435 5.35 -13.85 15.80
N ASP A 436 6.31 -14.70 16.18
CA ASP A 436 7.66 -14.20 16.49
C ASP A 436 8.39 -13.99 15.16
N GLU A 437 8.85 -12.77 14.91
CA GLU A 437 9.64 -12.39 13.74
C GLU A 437 11.06 -12.01 14.18
N GLY A 438 12.05 -12.53 13.48
CA GLY A 438 13.46 -12.19 13.68
C GLY A 438 14.14 -11.82 12.36
N LEU A 439 15.18 -11.00 12.48
CA LEU A 439 16.01 -10.58 11.35
C LEU A 439 17.48 -10.91 11.64
N TRP A 440 18.09 -11.70 10.75
CA TRP A 440 19.53 -11.90 10.72
C TRP A 440 20.12 -10.99 9.67
N GLU A 441 21.06 -10.15 10.08
CA GLU A 441 21.84 -9.30 9.18
C GLU A 441 23.28 -9.82 9.15
N VAL A 442 23.71 -10.33 8.00
CA VAL A 442 25.07 -10.79 7.76
C VAL A 442 25.73 -9.86 6.76
N MET A 443 26.81 -9.20 7.17
CA MET A 443 27.62 -8.36 6.29
C MET A 443 28.95 -9.06 6.00
N ARG A 444 29.44 -8.94 4.75
CA ARG A 444 30.70 -9.57 4.36
C ARG A 444 31.84 -9.12 5.29
N GLY A 445 32.55 -10.08 5.87
CA GLY A 445 33.70 -9.83 6.74
C GLY A 445 33.34 -9.28 8.14
N GLN A 446 32.06 -9.33 8.53
CA GLN A 446 31.60 -9.00 9.88
C GLN A 446 30.95 -10.21 10.55
N THR A 447 31.01 -10.25 11.87
CA THR A 447 30.31 -11.26 12.70
C THR A 447 28.81 -11.01 12.68
N LEU A 448 28.00 -12.08 12.66
CA LEU A 448 26.54 -12.03 12.69
C LEU A 448 26.01 -11.09 13.77
N VAL A 449 25.04 -10.25 13.40
CA VAL A 449 24.29 -9.42 14.34
C VAL A 449 22.82 -9.84 14.28
N LEU A 450 22.36 -10.54 15.32
CA LEU A 450 20.94 -10.76 15.55
C LEU A 450 20.31 -9.41 15.94
N ARG A 451 19.32 -8.95 15.17
CA ARG A 451 18.51 -7.78 15.55
C ARG A 451 17.11 -8.25 15.89
N ASP A 452 16.73 -8.12 17.16
CA ASP A 452 15.35 -8.28 17.58
C ASP A 452 14.52 -7.14 16.96
N LEU A 453 13.52 -7.49 16.15
CA LEU A 453 12.53 -6.54 15.68
C LEU A 453 11.53 -6.27 16.81
N PRO A 454 11.24 -5.00 17.17
CA PRO A 454 10.39 -4.71 18.31
C PRO A 454 8.92 -4.98 17.96
N LEU A 455 8.40 -6.15 18.33
CA LEU A 455 6.97 -6.43 18.35
C LEU A 455 6.53 -6.98 19.73
N SER A 456 5.84 -6.10 20.46
CA SER A 456 5.08 -6.28 21.70
C SER A 456 5.83 -6.17 23.06
N ASP A 457 5.29 -5.30 23.92
CA ASP A 457 5.71 -4.98 25.29
C ASP A 457 5.65 -6.18 26.26
N ARG A 458 6.55 -7.16 26.14
CA ARG A 458 6.81 -8.13 27.22
C ARG A 458 8.30 -8.32 27.45
N PRO A 459 8.84 -7.97 28.64
CA PRO A 459 10.21 -8.31 28.97
C PRO A 459 10.30 -9.81 29.26
N MET A 460 11.07 -10.55 28.45
CA MET A 460 11.63 -11.83 28.86
C MET A 460 13.00 -11.60 29.49
N THR A 461 13.20 -12.19 30.67
CA THR A 461 14.46 -12.14 31.41
C THR A 461 15.23 -13.42 31.06
N TRP A 462 16.43 -13.29 30.51
CA TRP A 462 17.36 -14.42 30.36
C TRP A 462 18.27 -14.48 31.59
N ILE A 463 18.36 -15.67 32.20
CA ILE A 463 19.45 -16.05 33.10
C ILE A 463 20.38 -16.91 32.26
N ILE A 464 21.63 -16.48 32.13
CA ILE A 464 22.71 -17.28 31.55
C ILE A 464 23.44 -17.90 32.75
N ASP A 465 23.41 -19.23 32.87
CA ASP A 465 24.39 -19.97 33.67
C ASP A 465 25.42 -20.56 32.70
N GLU A 466 26.70 -20.45 33.09
CA GLU A 466 27.90 -20.88 32.33
C GLU A 466 27.96 -22.39 32.04
#